data_AF-A0A6P5TMX2-F1
#
_entry.id   AF-A0A6P5TMX2-F1
#
_cell.length_a   1.000
_cell.length_b   1.000
_cell.length_c   1.000
_cell.angle_alpha   90.00
_cell.angle_beta   90.00
_cell.angle_gamma   90.00
#
_symmetry.space_group_name_H-M   'P 1'
#
loop_
_entity.id
_entity.type
_entity.pdbx_description
1 polymer ?
#
loop_
_entity_poly.entity_id
_entity_poly.type
_entity_poly.pdbx_seq_one_letter_code
_entity_poly.pdbx_strand_id
1 'polypeptide(L)'
;WGFHFFDFAAIFNKEEDIGACTIKAVDDPRTLNKILYIRPPANTISFNDLVSLWEKKIGKTLERIYVPEEQLLKNIEEAAVPINVILSIGHSVLVKGDQTNFEVEPSFGVEASALYPDVKYTTVDEYLNQFV
;
A
#
# COMPACT_ATOMS: atom_id res chain seq x y z
N TRP A 1 7.14 -14.28 -24.20
CA TRP A 1 7.64 -12.91 -24.03
C TRP A 1 6.81 -12.27 -22.92
N GLY A 2 7.22 -12.48 -21.68
CA GLY A 2 6.49 -12.05 -20.49
C GLY A 2 7.19 -10.86 -19.86
N PHE A 3 6.53 -9.71 -19.90
CA PHE A 3 6.93 -8.55 -19.11
C PHE A 3 5.88 -8.41 -18.00
N HIS A 4 6.27 -8.83 -16.80
CA HIS A 4 5.51 -8.65 -15.55
C HIS A 4 5.77 -7.24 -15.03
N PHE A 5 4.92 -6.27 -15.36
CA PHE A 5 5.05 -4.88 -14.86
C PHE A 5 3.97 -4.49 -13.84
N PHE A 6 3.15 -5.42 -13.34
CA PHE A 6 2.02 -5.10 -12.44
C PHE A 6 1.87 -6.03 -11.21
N ASP A 7 2.96 -6.65 -10.74
CA ASP A 7 2.91 -7.57 -9.59
C ASP A 7 3.37 -6.94 -8.26
N PHE A 8 3.66 -5.63 -8.23
CA PHE A 8 3.99 -4.98 -6.97
C PHE A 8 2.73 -4.76 -6.11
N ALA A 9 2.86 -5.06 -4.82
CA ALA A 9 1.82 -4.83 -3.84
C ALA A 9 1.91 -3.41 -3.28
N ALA A 10 0.76 -2.86 -2.92
CA ALA A 10 0.66 -1.66 -2.10
C ALA A 10 0.15 -2.03 -0.71
N ILE A 11 0.39 -1.14 0.25
CA ILE A 11 0.08 -1.34 1.65
C ILE A 11 -0.98 -0.34 2.07
N PHE A 12 -2.14 -0.85 2.49
CA PHE A 12 -3.30 -0.04 2.86
C PHE A 12 -3.65 -0.25 4.33
N ASN A 13 -3.30 0.72 5.18
CA ASN A 13 -3.58 0.64 6.62
C ASN A 13 -4.67 1.64 7.01
N LYS A 14 -5.58 1.23 7.89
CA LYS A 14 -6.56 2.14 8.48
C LYS A 14 -5.86 3.17 9.37
N GLU A 15 -6.34 4.40 9.37
CA GLU A 15 -5.71 5.53 10.03
C GLU A 15 -5.57 5.32 11.54
N GLU A 16 -6.56 4.71 12.21
CA GLU A 16 -6.47 4.43 13.66
C GLU A 16 -5.43 3.36 13.98
N ASP A 17 -5.20 2.39 13.09
CA ASP A 17 -4.18 1.35 13.28
C ASP A 17 -2.78 1.94 13.12
N ILE A 18 -2.61 2.89 12.19
CA ILE A 18 -1.39 3.69 12.04
C ILE A 18 -1.12 4.46 13.34
N GLY A 19 -2.15 5.11 13.89
CA GLY A 19 -2.07 5.84 15.16
C GLY A 19 -1.66 4.93 16.32
N ALA A 20 -2.29 3.75 16.45
CA ALA A 20 -1.99 2.79 17.50
C ALA A 20 -0.53 2.30 17.46
N CYS A 21 -0.02 1.96 16.26
CA CYS A 21 1.38 1.56 16.09
C CYS A 21 2.35 2.69 16.41
N THR A 22 2.00 3.91 15.98
CA THR A 22 2.83 5.10 16.22
C THR A 22 2.98 5.37 17.71
N ILE A 23 1.89 5.33 18.48
CA ILE A 23 1.93 5.55 19.94
C ILE A 23 2.71 4.44 20.65
N LYS A 24 2.51 3.17 20.28
CA LYS A 24 3.27 2.05 20.85
C LYS A 24 4.78 2.19 20.62
N ALA A 25 5.18 2.81 19.51
CA ALA A 25 6.58 3.01 19.16
C ALA A 25 7.27 4.19 19.84
N VAL A 26 6.55 5.11 20.50
CA VAL A 26 7.15 6.32 21.09
C VAL A 26 8.19 5.99 22.16
N ASP A 27 7.85 5.08 23.07
CA ASP A 27 8.68 4.73 24.23
C ASP A 27 9.31 3.33 24.13
N ASP A 28 9.16 2.65 22.98
CA ASP A 28 9.76 1.33 22.77
C ASP A 28 11.25 1.47 22.44
N PRO A 29 12.18 0.97 23.29
CA PRO A 29 13.61 1.07 22.99
C PRO A 29 14.02 0.36 21.70
N ARG A 30 13.20 -0.57 21.17
CA ARG A 30 13.44 -1.26 19.90
C ARG A 30 13.27 -0.36 18.66
N THR A 31 12.56 0.76 18.78
CA THR A 31 12.30 1.72 17.69
C THR A 31 13.20 2.96 17.75
N LEU A 32 14.01 3.10 18.81
CA LEU A 32 14.93 4.22 18.97
C LEU A 32 15.91 4.32 17.79
N ASN A 33 15.91 5.46 17.11
CA ASN A 33 16.74 5.71 15.91
C ASN A 33 16.50 4.68 14.77
N LYS A 34 15.26 4.19 14.63
CA LYS A 34 14.84 3.28 13.56
C LYS A 34 13.73 3.88 12.70
N ILE A 35 13.61 3.37 11.48
CA ILE A 35 12.42 3.53 10.64
C ILE A 35 11.43 2.43 11.04
N LEU A 36 10.23 2.82 11.48
CA LEU A 36 9.14 1.89 11.73
C LEU A 36 8.30 1.73 10.45
N TYR A 37 8.32 0.54 9.86
CA TYR A 37 7.46 0.19 8.74
C TYR A 37 6.18 -0.46 9.27
N ILE A 38 5.03 -0.12 8.68
CA ILE A 38 3.74 -0.72 9.02
C ILE A 38 3.28 -1.52 7.80
N ARG A 39 3.66 -2.80 7.74
CA ARG A 39 3.43 -3.69 6.59
C ARG A 39 2.68 -4.97 6.98
N PRO A 40 1.48 -4.89 7.57
CA PRO A 40 0.75 -6.08 7.96
C PRO A 40 0.44 -6.94 6.70
N PRO A 41 0.66 -8.27 6.75
CA PRO A 41 0.52 -9.12 5.57
C PRO A 41 -0.88 -9.07 4.93
N ALA A 42 -1.95 -8.98 5.74
CA ALA A 42 -3.33 -8.94 5.25
C ALA A 42 -3.71 -7.61 4.54
N ASN A 43 -2.83 -6.61 4.59
CA ASN A 43 -3.05 -5.28 4.04
C ASN A 43 -2.08 -4.98 2.89
N THR A 44 -1.21 -5.93 2.56
CA THR A 44 -0.26 -5.84 1.46
C THR A 44 -0.86 -6.59 0.27
N ILE A 45 -1.34 -5.85 -0.73
CA ILE A 45 -2.15 -6.40 -1.83
C ILE A 45 -1.83 -5.70 -3.15
N SER A 46 -1.80 -6.45 -4.26
CA SER A 46 -1.66 -5.85 -5.59
C SER A 46 -2.94 -5.10 -5.98
N PHE A 47 -2.84 -4.12 -6.88
CA PHE A 47 -4.03 -3.39 -7.33
C PHE A 47 -5.03 -4.30 -8.07
N ASN A 48 -4.52 -5.30 -8.81
CA ASN A 48 -5.36 -6.29 -9.48
C ASN A 48 -6.14 -7.16 -8.49
N ASP A 49 -5.50 -7.57 -7.39
CA ASP A 49 -6.15 -8.35 -6.33
C ASP A 49 -7.14 -7.49 -5.55
N LEU A 50 -6.82 -6.22 -5.30
CA LEU A 50 -7.74 -5.26 -4.67
C LEU A 50 -9.02 -5.09 -5.50
N VAL A 51 -8.90 -4.92 -6.82
CA VAL A 51 -10.05 -4.83 -7.72
C VAL A 51 -10.84 -6.14 -7.73
N SER A 52 -10.15 -7.29 -7.79
CA SER A 52 -10.81 -8.61 -7.78
C SER A 52 -11.56 -8.86 -6.46
N LEU A 53 -10.98 -8.44 -5.34
CA LEU A 53 -11.62 -8.46 -4.03
C LEU A 53 -12.87 -7.59 -4.00
N TRP A 54 -12.79 -6.39 -4.58
CA TRP A 54 -13.93 -5.47 -4.68
C TRP A 54 -15.05 -6.02 -5.57
N GLU A 55 -14.73 -6.54 -6.76
CA GLU A 55 -15.67 -7.18 -7.68
C GLU A 55 -16.45 -8.33 -7.01
N LYS A 56 -15.75 -9.15 -6.21
CA LYS A 56 -16.36 -10.21 -5.41
C LYS A 56 -17.38 -9.66 -4.41
N LYS A 57 -17.09 -8.53 -3.75
CA LYS A 57 -17.99 -7.93 -2.75
C LYS A 57 -19.23 -7.31 -3.39
N ILE A 58 -19.07 -6.63 -4.52
CA ILE A 58 -20.20 -5.98 -5.22
C ILE A 58 -20.97 -6.93 -6.16
N GLY A 59 -20.49 -8.17 -6.34
CA GLY A 59 -21.11 -9.18 -7.21
C GLY A 59 -21.11 -8.80 -8.70
N LYS A 60 -20.17 -7.97 -9.13
CA LYS A 60 -20.09 -7.44 -10.50
C LYS A 60 -18.64 -7.37 -10.96
N THR A 61 -18.41 -7.72 -12.22
CA THR A 61 -17.12 -7.53 -12.89
C THR A 61 -17.04 -6.09 -13.41
N LEU A 62 -15.90 -5.44 -13.17
CA LEU A 62 -15.61 -4.10 -13.65
C LEU A 62 -14.84 -4.19 -14.98
N GLU A 63 -15.06 -3.21 -15.86
CA GLU A 63 -14.20 -3.04 -17.03
C GLU A 63 -12.81 -2.60 -16.56
N ARG A 64 -11.77 -3.33 -16.99
CA ARG A 64 -10.38 -3.05 -16.63
C ARG A 64 -9.67 -2.41 -17.81
N ILE A 65 -9.23 -1.16 -17.62
CA ILE A 65 -8.40 -0.44 -18.59
C ILE A 65 -6.97 -0.43 -18.05
N TYR A 66 -6.05 -1.05 -18.80
CA TYR A 66 -4.64 -1.06 -18.46
C TYR A 66 -3.92 0.10 -19.13
N VAL A 67 -3.26 0.94 -18.34
CA VAL A 67 -2.51 2.10 -18.80
C VAL A 67 -1.01 1.78 -18.75
N PRO A 68 -0.30 1.82 -19.90
CA PRO A 68 1.16 1.64 -19.91
C PRO A 68 1.88 2.72 -19.10
N GLU A 69 3.02 2.37 -18.52
CA GLU A 69 3.81 3.31 -17.71
C GLU A 69 4.18 4.58 -18.52
N GLU A 70 4.60 4.45 -19.79
CA GLU A 70 4.97 5.62 -20.57
C GLU A 70 3.80 6.59 -20.80
N GLN A 71 2.58 6.06 -20.90
CA GLN A 71 1.39 6.91 -21.00
C GLN A 71 1.08 7.59 -19.66
N LEU A 72 1.23 6.88 -18.53
CA LEU A 72 1.06 7.47 -17.21
C LEU A 72 2.07 8.60 -16.95
N LEU A 73 3.33 8.42 -17.35
CA LEU A 73 4.37 9.45 -17.23
C LEU A 73 4.02 10.71 -18.04
N LYS A 74 3.53 10.56 -19.28
CA LYS A 74 3.02 11.69 -20.07
C LYS A 74 1.85 12.39 -19.38
N ASN A 75 0.90 11.61 -18.84
CA ASN A 75 -0.23 12.16 -18.10
C ASN A 75 0.22 12.96 -16.86
N ILE A 76 1.29 12.53 -16.18
CA ILE A 76 1.89 13.26 -15.06
C ILE A 76 2.47 14.59 -15.52
N GLU A 77 3.24 14.60 -16.62
CA GLU A 77 3.87 15.80 -17.18
C GLU A 77 2.83 16.85 -17.64
N GLU A 78 1.71 16.40 -18.22
CA GLU A 78 0.68 17.26 -18.77
C GLU A 78 -0.36 17.73 -17.73
N ALA A 79 -0.49 17.05 -16.60
CA ALA A 79 -1.48 17.37 -15.58
C ALA A 79 -1.15 18.63 -14.78
N ALA A 80 -2.17 19.42 -14.45
CA ALA A 80 -2.03 20.57 -13.56
C ALA A 80 -1.90 20.14 -12.08
N VAL A 81 -1.32 21.01 -11.25
CA VAL A 81 -1.31 20.83 -9.79
C VAL A 81 -2.76 20.93 -9.26
N PRO A 82 -3.20 20.02 -8.37
CA PRO A 82 -2.44 18.98 -7.67
C PRO A 82 -2.46 17.59 -8.33
N ILE A 83 -3.09 17.44 -9.51
CA ILE A 83 -3.32 16.13 -10.14
C ILE A 83 -2.01 15.44 -10.52
N ASN A 84 -1.02 16.17 -11.04
CA ASN A 84 0.31 15.60 -11.35
C ASN A 84 0.98 14.98 -10.11
N VAL A 85 0.82 15.58 -8.93
CA VAL A 85 1.37 15.07 -7.66
C VAL A 85 0.67 13.77 -7.28
N ILE A 86 -0.66 13.72 -7.38
CA ILE A 86 -1.44 12.51 -7.10
C ILE A 86 -1.03 11.37 -8.04
N LEU A 87 -0.91 11.65 -9.34
CA LEU A 87 -0.49 10.66 -10.33
C LEU A 87 0.96 10.20 -10.08
N SER A 88 1.87 11.11 -9.70
CA SER A 88 3.26 10.77 -9.35
C SER A 88 3.33 9.84 -8.14
N ILE A 89 2.55 10.12 -7.08
CA ILE A 89 2.46 9.25 -5.90
C ILE A 89 1.88 7.89 -6.28
N GLY A 90 0.80 7.87 -7.07
CA GLY A 90 0.18 6.65 -7.58
C GLY A 90 1.17 5.81 -8.41
N HIS A 91 1.99 6.44 -9.25
CA HIS A 91 3.04 5.78 -10.03
C HIS A 91 4.12 5.15 -9.14
N SER A 92 4.64 5.90 -8.17
CA SER A 92 5.62 5.38 -7.20
C SER A 92 5.08 4.16 -6.43
N VAL A 93 3.84 4.22 -5.96
CA VAL A 93 3.24 3.15 -5.16
C VAL A 93 2.81 1.95 -6.02
N LEU A 94 2.05 2.17 -7.09
CA LEU A 94 1.34 1.11 -7.82
C LEU A 94 2.10 0.58 -9.05
N VAL A 95 3.12 1.30 -9.54
CA VAL A 95 3.92 0.88 -10.72
C VAL A 95 5.34 0.57 -10.32
N LYS A 96 6.01 1.45 -9.56
CA LYS A 96 7.37 1.18 -9.06
C LYS A 96 7.40 0.28 -7.83
N GLY A 97 6.30 0.19 -7.09
CA GLY A 97 6.22 -0.66 -5.92
C GLY A 97 7.06 -0.15 -4.76
N ASP A 98 7.27 1.16 -4.63
CA ASP A 98 8.22 1.75 -3.67
C ASP A 98 7.87 1.48 -2.20
N GLN A 99 6.69 0.90 -1.92
CA GLN A 99 6.34 0.41 -0.59
C GLN A 99 6.83 -1.01 -0.30
N THR A 100 7.09 -1.84 -1.31
CA THR A 100 7.37 -3.28 -1.16
C THR A 100 8.55 -3.78 -2.01
N ASN A 101 9.15 -2.96 -2.86
CA ASN A 101 10.24 -3.35 -3.76
C ASN A 101 11.62 -3.48 -3.05
N PHE A 102 11.63 -3.50 -1.72
CA PHE A 102 12.82 -3.65 -0.89
C PHE A 102 12.53 -4.41 0.40
N GLU A 103 13.57 -5.08 0.90
CA GLU A 103 13.59 -5.73 2.21
C GLU A 103 13.92 -4.73 3.32
N VAL A 104 13.27 -4.86 4.47
CA VAL A 104 13.55 -4.01 5.64
C VAL A 104 14.85 -4.49 6.27
N GLU A 105 15.88 -3.66 6.17
CA GLU A 105 17.20 -3.93 6.75
C GLU A 105 17.17 -3.77 8.29
N PRO A 106 17.44 -4.82 9.07
CA PRO A 106 17.30 -4.80 10.54
C PRO A 106 18.20 -3.75 11.25
N SER A 107 19.32 -3.36 10.63
CA SER A 107 20.22 -2.37 11.21
C SER A 107 19.62 -0.97 11.33
N PHE A 108 18.59 -0.62 10.54
CA PHE A 108 17.92 0.69 10.63
C PHE A 108 16.39 0.64 10.52
N GLY A 109 15.80 -0.51 10.20
CA GLY A 109 14.36 -0.68 10.04
C GLY A 109 13.78 -1.76 10.94
N VAL A 110 12.52 -1.57 11.35
CA VAL A 110 11.73 -2.55 12.09
C VAL A 110 10.29 -2.57 11.57
N GLU A 111 9.60 -3.69 11.70
CA GLU A 111 8.23 -3.87 11.21
C GLU A 111 7.24 -3.91 12.39
N ALA A 112 6.18 -3.10 12.31
CA ALA A 112 5.24 -2.87 13.39
C ALA A 112 4.40 -4.11 13.74
N SER A 113 3.92 -4.87 12.76
CA SER A 113 3.12 -6.07 13.02
C SER A 113 3.91 -7.18 13.71
N ALA A 114 5.24 -7.23 13.49
CA ALA A 114 6.15 -8.11 14.23
C ALA A 114 6.43 -7.60 15.66
N LEU A 115 6.58 -6.29 15.86
CA LEU A 115 6.84 -5.70 17.18
C LEU A 115 5.62 -5.66 18.10
N TYR A 116 4.44 -5.48 17.52
CA TYR A 116 3.16 -5.27 18.21
C TYR A 116 2.07 -6.23 17.70
N PRO A 117 2.25 -7.56 17.91
CA PRO A 117 1.28 -8.56 17.42
C PRO A 117 -0.10 -8.47 18.11
N ASP A 118 -0.22 -7.66 19.16
CA ASP A 118 -1.47 -7.39 19.87
C ASP A 118 -2.32 -6.30 19.20
N VAL A 119 -1.74 -5.52 18.28
CA VAL A 119 -2.51 -4.56 17.45
C VAL A 119 -3.37 -5.35 16.48
N LYS A 120 -4.69 -5.15 16.56
CA LYS A 120 -5.66 -5.73 15.63
C LYS A 120 -5.81 -4.82 14.42
N TYR A 121 -5.01 -5.06 13.39
CA TYR A 121 -5.14 -4.34 12.13
C TYR A 121 -6.48 -4.65 11.46
N THR A 122 -7.15 -3.61 10.99
CA THR A 122 -8.29 -3.73 10.08
C THR A 122 -7.75 -4.16 8.74
N THR A 123 -8.17 -5.34 8.26
CA THR A 123 -7.75 -5.85 6.96
C THR A 123 -8.38 -5.05 5.82
N VAL A 124 -7.77 -5.09 4.64
CA VAL A 124 -8.37 -4.48 3.43
C VAL A 124 -9.75 -5.08 3.14
N ASP A 125 -9.93 -6.39 3.36
CA ASP A 125 -11.22 -7.07 3.20
C ASP A 125 -12.29 -6.50 4.15
N GLU A 126 -11.95 -6.36 5.43
CA GLU A 126 -12.85 -5.78 6.44
C GLU A 126 -13.17 -4.31 6.13
N TYR A 127 -12.16 -3.52 5.78
CA TYR A 127 -12.34 -2.10 5.47
C TYR A 127 -13.28 -1.90 4.29
N LEU A 128 -13.15 -2.70 3.23
CA LEU A 128 -14.03 -2.58 2.06
C LEU A 128 -15.50 -2.92 2.36
N ASN A 129 -15.80 -3.67 3.43
CA ASN A 129 -17.19 -4.00 3.77
C ASN A 129 -18.05 -2.78 4.15
N GLN A 130 -17.44 -1.65 4.51
CA GLN A 130 -18.19 -0.44 4.85
C GLN A 130 -18.83 0.25 3.62
N PHE A 131 -18.43 -0.13 2.41
CA PHE A 131 -18.86 0.50 1.16
C PHE A 131 -19.85 -0.35 0.34
N VAL A 132 -20.24 -1.54 0.83
CA VAL A 132 -21.13 -2.48 0.15
C VAL A 132 -22.50 -2.60 0.79
#